data_AF-A0AAD7NV32-F1
#
_entry.id   AF-A0AAD7NV32-F1
#
_cell.length_a   1.000
_cell.length_b   1.000
_cell.length_c   1.000
_cell.angle_alpha   90.00
_cell.angle_beta   90.00
_cell.angle_gamma   90.00
#
_symmetry.space_group_name_H-M   'P 1'
#
loop_
_entity.id
_entity.type
_entity.pdbx_description
1 polymer ?
#
loop_
_entity_poly.entity_id
_entity_poly.type
_entity_poly.pdbx_seq_one_letter_code
_entity_poly.pdbx_strand_id
1 'polypeptide(L)'
;MPAATVAPTNIPEGFIAVNDHPTEIWSKAAFDHVERLQTEEENRDPDAQGVYIYNDYFGYACCDLLKQEMLAIGKLVSKKTEKLSLATFHRLEALTLYMANSMGASAFHTIDDPDLAEAIYDAYGALWITYILDLESAAKPQKLNPTHPVAVPNLENVVRTSAKTITQFSGLGFDKNPDDLQDAMLRVLERNDMDGTPKEQLFLGDSDSENEDEEEEERRPKRTKDARPAKKARRTGADDTDVRSEAKAWKASAAMKALREAHGPIEHGGRPWNITKWPPAALQAEKARFGGDDEF
;
A
#
# COMPACT_ATOMS: atom_id res chain seq x y z
N MET A 1 26.26 33.20 -5.35
CA MET A 1 24.79 33.04 -5.38
C MET A 1 24.32 32.97 -3.93
N PRO A 2 23.39 33.81 -3.48
CA PRO A 2 22.87 33.70 -2.12
C PRO A 2 22.06 32.41 -1.98
N ALA A 3 22.35 31.62 -0.94
CA ALA A 3 21.56 30.46 -0.59
C ALA A 3 20.12 30.92 -0.31
N ALA A 4 19.16 30.34 -1.04
CA ALA A 4 17.76 30.57 -0.75
C ALA A 4 17.48 30.09 0.67
N THR A 5 17.13 31.01 1.55
CA THR A 5 16.61 30.72 2.89
C THR A 5 15.28 30.00 2.70
N VAL A 6 15.32 28.67 2.79
CA VAL A 6 14.11 27.83 2.85
C VAL A 6 13.33 28.30 4.07
N ALA A 7 12.11 28.82 3.85
CA ALA A 7 11.21 29.17 4.93
C ALA A 7 11.03 27.93 5.82
N PRO A 8 10.99 28.07 7.16
CA PRO A 8 10.78 26.94 8.03
C PRO A 8 9.48 26.24 7.63
N THR A 9 9.60 25.03 7.09
CA THR A 9 8.47 24.17 6.78
C THR A 9 7.79 23.88 8.11
N ASN A 10 6.57 24.38 8.30
CA ASN A 10 5.74 24.12 9.47
C ASN A 10 5.26 22.65 9.43
N ILE A 11 6.19 21.71 9.64
CA ILE A 11 5.90 20.28 9.74
C ILE A 11 5.27 20.06 11.12
N PRO A 12 4.07 19.47 11.20
CA PRO A 12 3.44 19.19 12.49
C PRO A 12 4.29 18.25 13.35
N GLU A 13 4.19 18.37 14.68
CA GLU A 13 4.89 17.48 15.61
C GLU A 13 4.54 16.02 15.34
N GLY A 14 5.57 15.16 15.28
CA GLY A 14 5.40 13.73 14.98
C GLY A 14 5.37 13.39 13.48
N PHE A 15 5.42 14.39 12.59
CA PHE A 15 5.54 14.21 11.15
C PHE A 15 6.94 14.56 10.66
N ILE A 16 7.30 14.00 9.51
CA ILE A 16 8.51 14.32 8.77
C ILE A 16 8.13 14.65 7.32
N ALA A 17 8.81 15.63 6.73
CA ALA A 17 8.74 15.86 5.29
C ALA A 17 9.75 14.93 4.61
N VAL A 18 9.34 14.33 3.50
CA VAL A 18 10.18 13.40 2.75
C VAL A 18 10.73 14.11 1.51
N ASN A 19 12.05 13.99 1.27
CA ASN A 19 12.81 14.67 0.20
C ASN A 19 12.53 16.18 0.08
N ASP A 20 12.39 16.87 1.21
CA ASP A 20 12.07 18.31 1.27
C ASP A 20 10.79 18.73 0.52
N HIS A 21 9.93 17.77 0.13
CA HIS A 21 8.71 18.07 -0.60
C HIS A 21 7.62 18.54 0.39
N PRO A 22 7.10 19.78 0.23
CA PRO A 22 6.31 20.43 1.27
C PRO A 22 4.94 19.77 1.55
N THR A 23 4.44 18.95 0.62
CA THR A 23 3.16 18.23 0.76
C THR A 23 3.34 16.74 1.03
N GLU A 24 4.56 16.20 0.96
CA GLU A 24 4.85 14.79 1.27
C GLU A 24 5.28 14.68 2.73
N ILE A 25 4.32 14.96 3.61
CA ILE A 25 4.49 14.76 5.05
C ILE A 25 3.92 13.41 5.48
N TRP A 26 4.65 12.73 6.34
CA TRP A 26 4.36 11.36 6.79
C TRP A 26 4.66 11.24 8.28
N SER A 27 3.89 10.43 8.99
CA SER A 27 4.06 10.26 10.43
C SER A 27 5.34 9.48 10.71
N LYS A 28 6.16 9.97 11.64
CA LYS A 28 7.35 9.22 12.11
C LYS A 28 6.95 7.84 12.65
N ALA A 29 5.83 7.77 13.37
CA ALA A 29 5.31 6.51 13.88
C ALA A 29 4.94 5.50 12.77
N ALA A 30 4.57 5.98 11.58
CA ALA A 30 4.32 5.10 10.44
C ALA A 30 5.63 4.54 9.87
N PHE A 31 6.68 5.37 9.76
CA PHE A 31 8.02 4.92 9.37
C PHE A 31 8.61 3.91 10.33
N ASP A 32 8.57 4.18 11.64
CA ASP A 32 9.06 3.25 12.67
C ASP A 32 8.34 1.88 12.56
N HIS A 33 7.06 1.89 12.18
CA HIS A 33 6.29 0.66 11.97
C HIS A 33 6.62 -0.05 10.66
N VAL A 34 6.90 0.69 9.58
CA VAL A 34 7.37 0.14 8.30
C VAL A 34 8.75 -0.50 8.46
N GLU A 35 9.68 0.13 9.17
CA GLU A 35 11.01 -0.42 9.45
C GLU A 35 10.90 -1.77 10.18
N ARG A 36 9.98 -1.87 11.15
CA ARG A 36 9.67 -3.15 11.80
C ARG A 36 9.13 -4.19 10.81
N LEU A 37 8.25 -3.81 9.88
CA LEU A 37 7.73 -4.72 8.86
C LEU A 37 8.84 -5.17 7.90
N GLN A 38 9.72 -4.27 7.48
CA GLN A 38 10.85 -4.58 6.61
C GLN A 38 11.87 -5.50 7.29
N THR A 39 12.16 -5.28 8.58
CA THR A 39 13.00 -6.22 9.36
C THR A 39 12.35 -7.61 9.44
N GLU A 40 11.03 -7.66 9.64
CA GLU A 40 10.26 -8.91 9.66
C GLU A 40 10.23 -9.59 8.29
N GLU A 41 10.22 -8.84 7.20
CA GLU A 41 10.33 -9.30 5.82
C GLU A 41 11.72 -9.89 5.53
N GLU A 42 12.81 -9.18 5.83
CA GLU A 42 14.19 -9.67 5.66
C GLU A 42 14.45 -10.96 6.45
N ASN A 43 13.87 -11.07 7.65
CA ASN A 43 13.94 -12.31 8.44
C ASN A 43 13.19 -13.48 7.78
N ARG A 44 12.25 -13.20 6.88
CA ARG A 44 11.52 -14.23 6.13
C ARG A 44 12.16 -14.55 4.79
N ASP A 45 13.06 -13.70 4.29
CA ASP A 45 13.77 -13.89 3.03
C ASP A 45 14.78 -15.05 3.12
N PRO A 46 14.58 -16.14 2.35
CA PRO A 46 15.53 -17.25 2.30
C PRO A 46 16.93 -16.82 1.90
N ASP A 47 17.06 -15.89 0.94
CA ASP A 47 18.34 -15.44 0.42
C ASP A 47 19.12 -14.66 1.48
N ALA A 48 18.44 -13.82 2.26
CA ALA A 48 19.02 -13.16 3.44
C ALA A 48 19.52 -14.16 4.50
N GLN A 49 18.94 -15.37 4.54
CA GLN A 49 19.40 -16.45 5.40
C GLN A 49 20.45 -17.36 4.76
N GLY A 50 20.85 -17.11 3.51
CA GLY A 50 21.79 -17.97 2.76
C GLY A 50 21.18 -19.33 2.43
N VAL A 51 19.89 -19.36 2.14
CA VAL A 51 19.13 -20.56 1.77
C VAL A 51 18.42 -20.30 0.46
N TYR A 52 18.55 -21.20 -0.50
CA TYR A 52 17.73 -21.14 -1.70
C TYR A 52 16.44 -21.93 -1.51
N ILE A 53 15.30 -21.27 -1.71
CA ILE A 53 13.96 -21.88 -1.80
C ILE A 53 13.29 -21.32 -3.07
N TYR A 54 12.32 -22.04 -3.63
CA TYR A 54 11.55 -21.59 -4.79
C TYR A 54 11.08 -20.13 -4.65
N ASN A 55 11.07 -19.42 -5.78
CA ASN A 55 10.88 -17.97 -5.86
C ASN A 55 9.57 -17.47 -5.23
N ASP A 56 8.55 -18.31 -5.16
CA ASP A 56 7.24 -18.00 -4.55
C ASP A 56 7.27 -18.03 -3.01
N TYR A 57 8.27 -18.67 -2.40
CA TYR A 57 8.38 -18.78 -0.93
C TYR A 57 8.42 -17.41 -0.26
N PHE A 58 9.26 -16.51 -0.75
CA PHE A 58 9.36 -15.17 -0.19
C PHE A 58 8.06 -14.38 -0.38
N GLY A 59 7.41 -14.55 -1.53
CA GLY A 59 6.06 -13.99 -1.79
C GLY A 59 5.04 -14.45 -0.75
N TYR A 60 4.95 -15.76 -0.47
CA TYR A 60 4.07 -16.29 0.58
C TYR A 60 4.42 -15.80 1.98
N ALA A 61 5.71 -15.64 2.28
CA ALA A 61 6.16 -15.07 3.54
C ALA A 61 5.69 -13.61 3.72
N CYS A 62 5.72 -12.84 2.64
CA CYS A 62 5.21 -11.47 2.60
C CYS A 62 3.67 -11.45 2.69
N CYS A 63 2.97 -12.39 2.06
CA CYS A 63 1.53 -12.57 2.23
C CYS A 63 1.14 -12.79 3.69
N ASP A 64 1.86 -13.67 4.40
CA ASP A 64 1.62 -13.92 5.83
C ASP A 64 1.80 -12.64 6.67
N LEU A 65 2.86 -11.88 6.40
CA LEU A 65 3.13 -10.61 7.08
C LEU A 65 2.02 -9.58 6.83
N LEU A 66 1.64 -9.37 5.57
CA LEU A 66 0.54 -8.47 5.16
C LEU A 66 -0.79 -8.89 5.78
N LYS A 67 -1.10 -10.19 5.72
CA LYS A 67 -2.32 -10.75 6.30
C LYS A 67 -2.38 -10.49 7.80
N GLN A 68 -1.29 -10.72 8.54
CA GLN A 68 -1.24 -10.46 9.98
C GLN A 68 -1.43 -8.97 10.29
N GLU A 69 -0.78 -8.09 9.53
CA GLU A 69 -0.88 -6.64 9.71
C GLU A 69 -2.32 -6.15 9.44
N MET A 70 -2.92 -6.56 8.32
CA MET A 70 -4.31 -6.22 7.98
C MET A 70 -5.29 -6.77 9.00
N LEU A 71 -5.13 -8.01 9.47
CA LEU A 71 -5.98 -8.60 10.52
C LEU A 71 -5.85 -7.84 11.85
N ALA A 72 -4.66 -7.34 12.19
CA ALA A 72 -4.45 -6.51 13.36
C ALA A 72 -5.17 -5.15 13.22
N ILE A 73 -5.02 -4.48 12.09
CA ILE A 73 -5.71 -3.22 11.78
C ILE A 73 -7.23 -3.43 11.77
N GLY A 74 -7.71 -4.53 11.18
CA GLY A 74 -9.11 -4.96 11.18
C GLY A 74 -9.72 -5.00 12.58
N LYS A 75 -8.96 -5.47 13.58
CA LYS A 75 -9.39 -5.44 14.98
C LYS A 75 -9.48 -4.01 15.53
N LEU A 76 -8.53 -3.14 15.21
CA LEU A 76 -8.55 -1.74 15.64
C LEU A 76 -9.76 -0.99 15.05
N VAL A 77 -10.00 -1.11 13.73
CA VAL A 77 -11.12 -0.45 13.05
C VAL A 77 -12.49 -0.98 13.48
N SER A 78 -12.56 -2.20 14.02
CA SER A 78 -13.80 -2.76 14.56
C SER A 78 -14.17 -2.20 15.94
N LYS A 79 -13.22 -1.64 16.69
CA LYS A 79 -13.43 -1.13 18.05
C LYS A 79 -13.81 0.34 18.02
N LYS A 80 -14.99 0.69 18.56
CA LYS A 80 -15.52 2.06 18.55
C LYS A 80 -14.54 3.13 19.07
N THR A 81 -13.75 2.84 20.10
CA THR A 81 -12.81 3.78 20.73
C THR A 81 -11.48 3.92 20.00
N GLU A 82 -11.04 2.87 19.29
CA GLU A 82 -9.74 2.84 18.63
C GLU A 82 -9.85 3.17 17.14
N LYS A 83 -11.03 2.94 16.54
CA LYS A 83 -11.29 3.03 15.11
C LYS A 83 -10.81 4.32 14.46
N LEU A 84 -11.06 5.46 15.08
CA LEU A 84 -10.71 6.79 14.55
C LEU A 84 -9.53 7.43 15.31
N SER A 85 -8.77 6.62 16.05
CA SER A 85 -7.61 7.11 16.77
C SER A 85 -6.45 7.38 15.82
N LEU A 86 -5.60 8.34 16.18
CA LEU A 86 -4.37 8.64 15.44
C LEU A 86 -3.45 7.40 15.33
N ALA A 87 -3.44 6.54 16.35
CA ALA A 87 -2.69 5.28 16.31
C ALA A 87 -3.20 4.34 15.21
N THR A 88 -4.52 4.23 15.02
CA THR A 88 -5.10 3.43 13.92
C THR A 88 -4.75 4.04 12.55
N PHE A 89 -4.78 5.37 12.45
CA PHE A 89 -4.32 6.05 11.24
C PHE A 89 -2.86 5.73 10.92
N HIS A 90 -1.95 5.86 11.89
CA HIS A 90 -0.52 5.57 11.69
C HIS A 90 -0.30 4.12 11.22
N ARG A 91 -1.13 3.17 11.65
CA ARG A 91 -1.06 1.77 11.20
C ARG A 91 -1.52 1.59 9.75
N LEU A 92 -2.60 2.26 9.36
CA LEU A 92 -3.04 2.29 7.96
C LEU A 92 -2.03 2.98 7.05
N GLU A 93 -1.48 4.11 7.50
CA GLU A 93 -0.42 4.85 6.82
C GLU A 93 0.84 3.99 6.64
N ALA A 94 1.27 3.29 7.69
CA ALA A 94 2.41 2.37 7.60
C ALA A 94 2.13 1.22 6.62
N LEU A 95 0.92 0.65 6.64
CA LEU A 95 0.53 -0.37 5.66
C LEU A 95 0.59 0.18 4.23
N THR A 96 0.15 1.42 4.00
CA THR A 96 0.26 2.08 2.69
C THR A 96 1.70 2.30 2.27
N LEU A 97 2.56 2.81 3.15
CA LEU A 97 3.99 2.97 2.88
C LEU A 97 4.66 1.64 2.54
N TYR A 98 4.37 0.60 3.31
CA TYR A 98 4.87 -0.75 3.07
C TYR A 98 4.40 -1.28 1.72
N MET A 99 3.11 -1.19 1.42
CA MET A 99 2.54 -1.64 0.15
C MET A 99 3.08 -0.85 -1.07
N ALA A 100 3.42 0.43 -0.88
CA ALA A 100 3.91 1.28 -1.96
C ALA A 100 5.41 1.10 -2.27
N ASN A 101 6.23 0.70 -1.28
CA ASN A 101 7.70 0.82 -1.37
C ASN A 101 8.49 -0.43 -0.96
N SER A 102 7.89 -1.45 -0.37
CA SER A 102 8.65 -2.63 0.10
C SER A 102 8.86 -3.65 -1.02
N MET A 103 9.99 -4.38 -0.93
CA MET A 103 10.23 -5.54 -1.78
C MET A 103 9.14 -6.60 -1.54
N GLY A 104 8.70 -6.79 -0.30
CA GLY A 104 7.67 -7.77 0.04
C GLY A 104 6.31 -7.46 -0.57
N ALA A 105 5.94 -6.18 -0.65
CA ALA A 105 4.76 -5.74 -1.39
C ALA A 105 4.90 -6.01 -2.91
N SER A 106 6.11 -5.89 -3.45
CA SER A 106 6.38 -6.28 -4.84
C SER A 106 6.48 -7.80 -5.03
N ALA A 107 6.72 -8.58 -3.98
CA ALA A 107 6.87 -10.03 -4.09
C ALA A 107 5.55 -10.79 -3.95
N PHE A 108 4.56 -10.27 -3.22
CA PHE A 108 3.36 -11.07 -2.94
C PHE A 108 2.49 -11.37 -4.18
N HIS A 109 2.58 -10.56 -5.24
CA HIS A 109 1.82 -10.82 -6.47
C HIS A 109 2.48 -11.87 -7.39
N THR A 110 3.66 -12.37 -7.02
CA THR A 110 4.36 -13.44 -7.75
C THR A 110 4.05 -14.83 -7.22
N ILE A 111 3.16 -14.95 -6.23
CA ILE A 111 2.72 -16.23 -5.68
C ILE A 111 1.81 -16.98 -6.67
N ASP A 112 1.90 -18.31 -6.67
CA ASP A 112 1.01 -19.20 -7.42
C ASP A 112 -0.34 -19.45 -6.69
N ASP A 113 -0.91 -18.40 -6.10
CA ASP A 113 -2.19 -18.43 -5.37
C ASP A 113 -2.97 -17.11 -5.61
N PRO A 114 -3.73 -17.03 -6.71
CA PRO A 114 -4.47 -15.82 -7.06
C PRO A 114 -5.57 -15.48 -6.05
N ASP A 115 -6.15 -16.48 -5.37
CA ASP A 115 -7.20 -16.28 -4.37
C ASP A 115 -6.65 -15.58 -3.13
N LEU A 116 -5.44 -15.97 -2.68
CA LEU A 116 -4.77 -15.27 -1.57
C LEU A 116 -4.35 -13.86 -1.95
N ALA A 117 -3.80 -13.67 -3.16
CA ALA A 117 -3.41 -12.35 -3.66
C ALA A 117 -4.63 -11.42 -3.73
N GLU A 118 -5.75 -11.89 -4.28
CA GLU A 118 -7.01 -11.16 -4.34
C GLU A 118 -7.55 -10.87 -2.94
N ALA A 119 -7.49 -11.81 -1.99
CA ALA A 119 -7.96 -11.59 -0.63
C ALA A 119 -7.15 -10.51 0.13
N ILE A 120 -5.84 -10.42 -0.10
CA ILE A 120 -4.96 -9.37 0.45
C ILE A 120 -5.34 -8.01 -0.13
N TYR A 121 -5.47 -7.95 -1.45
CA TYR A 121 -5.88 -6.77 -2.18
C TYR A 121 -7.27 -6.27 -1.73
N ASP A 122 -8.23 -7.18 -1.64
CA ASP A 122 -9.59 -6.94 -1.17
C ASP A 122 -9.61 -6.36 0.25
N ALA A 123 -8.81 -6.95 1.14
CA ALA A 123 -8.71 -6.51 2.52
C ALA A 123 -8.07 -5.13 2.65
N TYR A 124 -7.00 -4.86 1.90
CA TYR A 124 -6.35 -3.54 1.88
C TYR A 124 -7.34 -2.45 1.48
N GLY A 125 -8.02 -2.66 0.35
CA GLY A 125 -9.00 -1.73 -0.18
C GLY A 125 -10.19 -1.51 0.75
N ALA A 126 -10.76 -2.61 1.27
CA ALA A 126 -11.88 -2.56 2.19
C ALA A 126 -11.56 -1.85 3.51
N LEU A 127 -10.35 -2.02 4.05
CA LEU A 127 -9.89 -1.31 5.25
C LEU A 127 -9.87 0.20 5.03
N TRP A 128 -9.29 0.64 3.91
CA TRP A 128 -9.16 2.06 3.59
C TRP A 128 -10.50 2.74 3.33
N ILE A 129 -11.33 2.19 2.43
CA ILE A 129 -12.64 2.79 2.12
C ILE A 129 -13.54 2.83 3.36
N THR A 130 -13.50 1.79 4.20
CA THR A 130 -14.23 1.78 5.47
C THR A 130 -13.73 2.90 6.38
N TYR A 131 -12.42 2.96 6.62
CA TYR A 131 -11.83 3.94 7.52
C TYR A 131 -12.13 5.39 7.12
N ILE A 132 -11.98 5.75 5.84
CA ILE A 132 -12.23 7.12 5.38
C ILE A 132 -13.72 7.51 5.43
N LEU A 133 -14.63 6.56 5.18
CA LEU A 133 -16.08 6.80 5.31
C LEU A 133 -16.50 6.96 6.76
N ASP A 134 -15.87 6.23 7.67
CA ASP A 134 -16.10 6.38 9.10
C ASP A 134 -15.55 7.70 9.64
N LEU A 135 -14.40 8.15 9.16
CA LEU A 135 -13.89 9.49 9.40
C LEU A 135 -14.86 10.55 8.88
N GLU A 136 -15.30 10.45 7.62
CA GLU A 136 -16.25 11.39 7.01
C GLU A 136 -17.56 11.43 7.81
N SER A 137 -18.06 10.27 8.23
CA SER A 137 -19.27 10.19 9.05
C SER A 137 -19.09 10.85 10.42
N ALA A 138 -17.92 10.73 11.04
CA ALA A 138 -17.63 11.33 12.34
C ALA A 138 -17.38 12.84 12.26
N ALA A 139 -16.93 13.36 11.11
CA ALA A 139 -16.75 14.79 10.90
C ALA A 139 -18.08 15.55 10.73
N LYS A 140 -19.17 14.87 10.35
CA LYS A 140 -20.47 15.52 10.10
C LYS A 140 -20.99 16.28 11.34
N PRO A 141 -21.58 17.48 11.15
CA PRO A 141 -21.91 18.13 9.87
C PRO A 141 -20.75 18.90 9.22
N GLN A 142 -19.57 18.90 9.84
CA GLN A 142 -18.37 19.50 9.29
C GLN A 142 -17.76 18.56 8.23
N LYS A 143 -16.90 19.09 7.38
CA LYS A 143 -16.09 18.29 6.46
C LYS A 143 -14.82 17.82 7.17
N LEU A 144 -14.21 16.75 6.66
CA LEU A 144 -12.82 16.42 6.96
C LEU A 144 -11.95 17.56 6.41
N ASN A 145 -11.73 18.60 7.21
CA ASN A 145 -10.71 19.60 6.90
C ASN A 145 -9.53 19.40 7.85
N PRO A 146 -8.29 19.78 7.48
CA PRO A 146 -7.10 19.59 8.34
C PRO A 146 -7.20 20.22 9.73
N THR A 147 -8.17 21.11 9.96
CA THR A 147 -8.44 21.73 11.26
C THR A 147 -9.43 20.95 12.13
N HIS A 148 -10.04 19.89 11.60
CA HIS A 148 -10.97 19.05 12.33
C HIS A 148 -10.21 18.22 13.38
N PRO A 149 -10.73 18.02 14.61
CA PRO A 149 -10.02 17.28 15.66
C PRO A 149 -9.66 15.82 15.33
N VAL A 150 -10.27 15.27 14.28
CA VAL A 150 -9.96 13.92 13.76
C VAL A 150 -9.20 13.93 12.43
N ALA A 151 -8.95 15.10 11.85
CA ALA A 151 -8.23 15.19 10.59
C ALA A 151 -6.73 15.10 10.87
N VAL A 152 -6.12 14.09 10.27
CA VAL A 152 -4.67 13.91 10.34
C VAL A 152 -4.03 14.80 9.28
N PRO A 153 -2.94 15.54 9.59
CA PRO A 153 -2.39 16.55 8.68
C PRO A 153 -2.09 16.08 7.26
N ASN A 154 -1.78 14.80 7.07
CA ASN A 154 -1.42 14.21 5.79
C ASN A 154 -2.48 13.24 5.22
N LEU A 155 -3.70 13.24 5.75
CA LEU A 155 -4.76 12.31 5.33
C LEU A 155 -4.94 12.29 3.81
N GLU A 156 -5.01 13.46 3.18
CA GLU A 156 -5.11 13.59 1.72
C GLU A 156 -3.98 12.84 1.01
N ASN A 157 -2.74 13.08 1.43
CA ASN A 157 -1.56 12.47 0.83
C ASN A 157 -1.58 10.94 0.93
N VAL A 158 -1.87 10.42 2.14
CA VAL A 158 -1.89 8.98 2.41
C VAL A 158 -3.02 8.28 1.65
N VAL A 159 -4.21 8.87 1.61
CA VAL A 159 -5.37 8.29 0.88
C VAL A 159 -5.09 8.27 -0.62
N ARG A 160 -4.48 9.31 -1.18
CA ARG A 160 -4.11 9.33 -2.60
C ARG A 160 -3.02 8.31 -2.93
N THR A 161 -2.02 8.15 -2.07
CA THR A 161 -1.01 7.08 -2.23
C THR A 161 -1.68 5.72 -2.17
N SER A 162 -2.55 5.48 -1.18
CA SER A 162 -3.26 4.21 -1.06
C SER A 162 -4.13 3.89 -2.28
N ALA A 163 -4.85 4.88 -2.79
CA ALA A 163 -5.65 4.75 -3.99
C ALA A 163 -4.80 4.44 -5.23
N LYS A 164 -3.58 4.98 -5.32
CA LYS A 164 -2.62 4.64 -6.38
C LYS A 164 -2.04 3.23 -6.21
N THR A 165 -1.72 2.83 -4.98
CA THR A 165 -1.26 1.47 -4.64
C THR A 165 -2.28 0.42 -5.09
N ILE A 166 -3.57 0.66 -4.85
CA ILE A 166 -4.65 -0.23 -5.30
C ILE A 166 -4.64 -0.44 -6.82
N THR A 167 -4.42 0.62 -7.60
CA THR A 167 -4.40 0.50 -9.08
C THR A 167 -3.17 -0.21 -9.64
N GLN A 168 -2.14 -0.49 -8.83
CA GLN A 168 -1.05 -1.37 -9.29
C GLN A 168 -1.54 -2.79 -9.56
N PHE A 169 -2.69 -3.16 -9.01
CA PHE A 169 -3.32 -4.46 -9.19
C PHE A 169 -4.36 -4.46 -10.33
N SER A 170 -4.51 -3.35 -11.05
CA SER A 170 -5.39 -3.27 -12.23
C SER A 170 -4.88 -4.21 -13.33
N GLY A 171 -5.80 -4.99 -13.90
CA GLY A 171 -5.49 -5.95 -14.97
C GLY A 171 -5.11 -7.36 -14.49
N LEU A 172 -5.08 -7.63 -13.18
CA LEU A 172 -4.84 -8.97 -12.63
C LEU A 172 -6.05 -9.93 -12.74
N GLY A 173 -7.17 -9.47 -13.30
CA GLY A 173 -8.36 -10.29 -13.52
C GLY A 173 -9.16 -10.62 -12.27
N PHE A 174 -8.93 -9.88 -11.17
CA PHE A 174 -9.71 -9.99 -9.93
C PHE A 174 -11.19 -9.62 -10.14
N ASP A 175 -12.07 -10.17 -9.32
CA ASP A 175 -13.52 -9.97 -9.38
C ASP A 175 -13.90 -8.50 -9.18
N LYS A 176 -13.13 -7.79 -8.34
CA LYS A 176 -13.34 -6.36 -8.07
C LYS A 176 -12.35 -5.50 -8.83
N ASN A 177 -12.89 -4.52 -9.55
CA ASN A 177 -12.09 -3.55 -10.29
C ASN A 177 -11.37 -2.56 -9.35
N PRO A 178 -10.03 -2.47 -9.38
CA PRO A 178 -9.28 -1.51 -8.56
C PRO A 178 -9.51 -0.06 -8.91
N ASP A 179 -9.84 0.23 -10.16
CA ASP A 179 -10.09 1.59 -10.59
C ASP A 179 -11.34 2.16 -9.90
N ASP A 180 -12.39 1.34 -9.74
CA ASP A 180 -13.63 1.72 -9.05
C ASP A 180 -13.38 2.06 -7.57
N LEU A 181 -12.47 1.34 -6.93
CA LEU A 181 -12.11 1.60 -5.54
C LEU A 181 -11.25 2.84 -5.37
N GLN A 182 -10.21 3.01 -6.21
CA GLN A 182 -9.45 4.26 -6.27
C GLN A 182 -10.40 5.44 -6.44
N ASP A 183 -11.32 5.30 -7.38
CA ASP A 183 -12.30 6.29 -7.73
C ASP A 183 -13.20 6.67 -6.56
N ALA A 184 -13.63 5.67 -5.78
CA ALA A 184 -14.43 5.88 -4.57
C ALA A 184 -13.63 6.61 -3.47
N MET A 185 -12.37 6.21 -3.24
CA MET A 185 -11.51 6.84 -2.22
C MET A 185 -11.23 8.31 -2.53
N LEU A 186 -10.86 8.60 -3.78
CA LEU A 186 -10.60 9.97 -4.23
C LEU A 186 -11.86 10.84 -4.17
N ARG A 187 -13.03 10.26 -4.47
CA ARG A 187 -14.32 10.97 -4.37
C ARG A 187 -14.66 11.38 -2.94
N VAL A 188 -14.30 10.56 -1.94
CA VAL A 188 -14.44 10.92 -0.53
C VAL A 188 -13.59 12.16 -0.20
N LEU A 189 -12.36 12.26 -0.74
CA LEU A 189 -11.54 13.47 -0.59
C LEU A 189 -12.22 14.71 -1.20
N GLU A 190 -12.71 14.60 -2.44
CA GLU A 190 -13.37 15.73 -3.12
C GLU A 190 -14.60 16.26 -2.36
N ARG A 191 -15.41 15.37 -1.76
CA ARG A 191 -16.56 15.76 -0.93
C ARG A 191 -16.18 16.59 0.29
N ASN A 192 -14.95 16.41 0.74
CA ASN A 192 -14.38 17.08 1.91
C ASN A 192 -13.47 18.26 1.54
N ASP A 193 -13.58 18.77 0.30
CA ASP A 193 -12.78 19.89 -0.22
C ASP A 193 -11.26 19.62 -0.24
N MET A 194 -10.86 18.36 -0.38
CA MET A 194 -9.47 17.92 -0.54
C MET A 194 -9.15 17.58 -2.02
N ASP A 195 -7.87 17.45 -2.37
CA ASP A 195 -7.44 17.04 -3.72
C ASP A 195 -7.75 15.55 -3.98
N GLY A 196 -8.76 15.28 -4.80
CA GLY A 196 -9.09 13.94 -5.29
C GLY A 196 -8.37 13.56 -6.58
N THR A 197 -7.34 14.28 -7.01
CA THR A 197 -6.59 13.91 -8.23
C THR A 197 -5.77 12.64 -7.97
N PRO A 198 -5.86 11.60 -8.83
CA PRO A 198 -4.99 10.43 -8.74
C PRO A 198 -3.52 10.85 -8.68
N LYS A 199 -2.72 10.15 -7.87
CA LYS A 199 -1.26 10.34 -7.87
C LYS A 199 -0.66 9.77 -9.15
N GLU A 200 0.29 10.49 -9.72
CA GLU A 200 1.05 10.00 -10.88
C GLU A 200 2.03 8.91 -10.45
N GLN A 201 2.69 9.11 -9.30
CA GLN A 201 3.67 8.20 -8.70
C GLN A 201 3.27 7.80 -7.28
N LEU A 202 3.67 6.60 -6.84
CA LEU A 202 3.29 6.04 -5.52
C LEU A 202 3.94 6.79 -4.37
N PHE A 203 5.23 7.08 -4.53
CA PHE A 203 6.08 7.70 -3.53
C PHE A 203 7.31 8.26 -4.25
N LEU A 204 7.66 9.53 -4.01
CA LEU A 204 8.93 10.15 -4.41
C LEU A 204 9.48 9.70 -5.78
N GLY A 205 8.65 9.60 -6.81
CA GLY A 205 9.25 9.61 -8.13
C GLY A 205 9.73 11.04 -8.32
N ASP A 206 10.99 11.21 -8.71
CA ASP A 206 11.34 12.48 -9.30
C ASP A 206 10.40 12.67 -10.50
N SER A 207 9.75 13.82 -10.59
CA SER A 207 9.07 14.22 -11.83
C SER A 207 10.03 14.27 -13.03
N ASP A 208 11.33 14.14 -12.75
CA ASP A 208 12.44 14.13 -13.70
C ASP A 208 12.78 12.72 -14.21
N SER A 209 12.00 11.66 -13.91
CA SER A 209 12.02 10.45 -14.73
C SER A 209 11.31 10.70 -16.08
N GLU A 210 11.72 11.77 -16.78
CA GLU A 210 11.52 11.89 -18.21
C GLU A 210 12.36 10.81 -18.89
N ASN A 211 11.68 9.82 -19.49
CA ASN A 211 12.14 9.15 -20.71
C ASN A 211 13.48 8.36 -20.66
N GLU A 212 13.58 7.30 -19.86
CA GLU A 212 14.60 6.25 -20.12
C GLU A 212 14.05 5.02 -20.87
N ASP A 213 12.74 4.98 -21.17
CA ASP A 213 12.13 3.92 -22.01
C ASP A 213 12.00 4.31 -23.50
N GLU A 214 12.70 5.35 -23.99
CA GLU A 214 12.68 5.76 -25.41
C GLU A 214 13.76 5.08 -26.30
N GLU A 215 14.49 4.06 -25.84
CA GLU A 215 15.51 3.38 -26.69
C GLU A 215 15.04 2.14 -27.47
N GLU A 216 13.78 1.66 -27.33
CA GLU A 216 13.32 0.47 -28.09
C GLU A 216 12.17 0.70 -29.09
N GLU A 217 11.77 1.94 -29.38
CA GLU A 217 10.65 2.26 -30.30
C GLU A 217 11.05 2.85 -31.68
N GLU A 218 12.26 2.59 -32.19
CA GLU A 218 12.72 3.08 -33.51
C GLU A 218 11.94 2.56 -34.76
N ARG A 219 10.84 1.81 -34.58
CA ARG A 219 10.02 1.31 -35.70
C ARG A 219 8.56 1.77 -35.72
N ARG A 220 8.13 2.65 -34.81
CA ARG A 220 6.78 3.22 -34.85
C ARG A 220 6.81 4.62 -35.49
N PRO A 221 5.95 4.91 -36.48
CA PRO A 221 5.95 6.20 -37.16
C PRO A 221 5.66 7.32 -36.17
N LYS A 222 6.61 8.27 -36.09
CA LYS A 222 6.59 9.46 -35.23
C LYS A 222 5.22 10.15 -35.29
N ARG A 223 4.41 9.99 -34.24
CA ARG A 223 3.25 10.86 -34.01
C ARG A 223 3.79 12.24 -33.68
N THR A 224 3.37 13.24 -34.45
CA THR A 224 3.77 14.63 -34.31
C THR A 224 3.46 15.16 -32.91
N LYS A 225 4.42 15.89 -32.33
CA LYS A 225 4.42 16.53 -31.00
C LYS A 225 3.43 17.70 -30.91
N ASP A 226 2.15 17.46 -31.19
CA ASP A 226 1.05 18.31 -30.74
C ASP A 226 0.50 17.72 -29.44
N ALA A 227 1.33 17.67 -28.40
CA ALA A 227 0.91 17.37 -27.04
C ALA A 227 0.12 18.56 -26.51
N ARG A 228 -1.14 18.64 -26.96
CA ARG A 228 -2.17 19.45 -26.34
C ARG A 228 -2.17 19.07 -24.85
N PRO A 229 -2.04 20.03 -23.90
CA PRO A 229 -2.10 19.69 -22.49
C PRO A 229 -3.38 18.88 -22.29
N ALA A 230 -3.23 17.66 -21.76
CA ALA A 230 -4.38 16.83 -21.45
C ALA A 230 -5.25 17.67 -20.51
N LYS A 231 -6.32 18.26 -21.06
CA LYS A 231 -7.36 18.87 -20.25
C LYS A 231 -7.83 17.72 -19.38
N LYS A 232 -7.42 17.72 -18.10
CA LYS A 232 -7.92 16.82 -17.07
C LYS A 232 -9.44 16.82 -17.24
N ALA A 233 -9.97 15.81 -17.90
CA ALA A 233 -11.39 15.63 -18.02
C ALA A 233 -11.82 15.43 -16.57
N ARG A 234 -12.32 16.49 -15.94
CA ARG A 234 -12.98 16.43 -14.65
C ARG A 234 -13.88 15.21 -14.75
N ARG A 235 -13.55 14.15 -13.99
CA ARG A 235 -14.23 12.86 -14.12
C ARG A 235 -15.71 13.19 -14.20
N THR A 236 -16.39 12.65 -15.21
CA THR A 236 -17.85 12.60 -15.21
C THR A 236 -18.34 11.67 -14.10
N GLY A 237 -17.49 11.33 -13.13
CA GLY A 237 -17.69 11.73 -11.75
C GLY A 237 -18.71 10.83 -11.10
N ALA A 238 -18.22 9.68 -10.66
CA ALA A 238 -18.91 8.78 -9.76
C ALA A 238 -19.77 9.60 -8.79
N ASP A 239 -21.08 9.42 -8.87
CA ASP A 239 -22.01 10.19 -8.07
C ASP A 239 -22.01 9.67 -6.61
N ASP A 240 -22.88 10.23 -5.77
CA ASP A 240 -22.96 9.79 -4.37
C ASP A 240 -23.48 8.36 -4.19
N THR A 241 -24.18 7.86 -5.20
CA THR A 241 -24.64 6.48 -5.30
C THR A 241 -23.46 5.55 -5.54
N ASP A 242 -22.52 5.93 -6.39
CA ASP A 242 -21.37 5.11 -6.77
C ASP A 242 -20.45 4.83 -5.58
N VAL A 243 -20.08 5.84 -4.77
CA VAL A 243 -19.23 5.60 -3.58
C VAL A 243 -19.91 4.68 -2.56
N ARG A 244 -21.22 4.79 -2.37
CA ARG A 244 -21.95 3.91 -1.46
C ARG A 244 -22.10 2.50 -2.01
N SER A 245 -22.28 2.37 -3.32
CA SER A 245 -22.30 1.10 -4.03
C SER A 245 -20.96 0.39 -3.85
N GLU A 246 -19.86 1.09 -4.13
CA GLU A 246 -18.51 0.56 -3.96
C GLU A 246 -18.23 0.19 -2.51
N ALA A 247 -18.48 1.07 -1.55
CA ALA A 247 -18.31 0.73 -0.13
C ALA A 247 -19.10 -0.51 0.30
N LYS A 248 -20.25 -0.77 -0.33
CA LYS A 248 -21.08 -1.96 -0.06
C LYS A 248 -20.52 -3.22 -0.73
N ALA A 249 -19.88 -3.11 -1.89
CA ALA A 249 -19.13 -4.20 -2.53
C ALA A 249 -17.86 -4.54 -1.72
N TRP A 250 -17.24 -3.52 -1.14
CA TRP A 250 -15.97 -3.57 -0.41
C TRP A 250 -16.14 -3.64 1.11
N LYS A 251 -17.12 -4.41 1.59
CA LYS A 251 -17.36 -4.54 3.04
C LYS A 251 -16.15 -5.12 3.77
N ALA A 252 -15.54 -4.34 4.66
CA ALA A 252 -14.42 -4.78 5.49
C ALA A 252 -14.71 -6.09 6.22
N SER A 253 -15.90 -6.31 6.78
CA SER A 253 -16.18 -7.59 7.46
C SER A 253 -16.12 -8.81 6.54
N ALA A 254 -16.52 -8.67 5.27
CA ALA A 254 -16.46 -9.74 4.28
C ALA A 254 -15.02 -9.94 3.80
N ALA A 255 -14.32 -8.86 3.44
CA ALA A 255 -12.92 -8.92 3.01
C ALA A 255 -12.00 -9.48 4.11
N MET A 256 -12.15 -9.03 5.36
CA MET A 256 -11.40 -9.54 6.50
C MET A 256 -11.77 -10.98 6.88
N LYS A 257 -12.96 -11.45 6.49
CA LYS A 257 -13.33 -12.86 6.61
C LYS A 257 -12.64 -13.69 5.53
N ALA A 258 -12.73 -13.26 4.27
CA ALA A 258 -12.05 -13.89 3.14
C ALA A 258 -10.54 -13.98 3.38
N LEU A 259 -9.88 -12.89 3.78
CA LEU A 259 -8.46 -12.89 4.12
C LEU A 259 -8.10 -13.87 5.24
N ARG A 260 -8.98 -14.04 6.24
CA ARG A 260 -8.74 -15.00 7.33
C ARG A 260 -8.79 -16.44 6.81
N GLU A 261 -9.76 -16.73 5.96
CA GLU A 261 -10.03 -18.04 5.34
C GLU A 261 -9.08 -18.36 4.18
N ALA A 262 -8.48 -17.36 3.55
CA ALA A 262 -7.45 -17.53 2.53
C ALA A 262 -6.18 -18.09 3.17
N HIS A 263 -5.80 -19.29 2.80
CA HIS A 263 -4.58 -19.94 3.28
C HIS A 263 -3.71 -20.20 2.06
N GLY A 264 -2.49 -19.64 2.07
CA GLY A 264 -1.47 -20.09 1.14
C GLY A 264 -1.15 -21.58 1.33
N PRO A 265 -0.34 -22.17 0.44
CA PRO A 265 0.03 -23.57 0.54
C PRO A 265 0.55 -23.87 1.96
N ILE A 266 0.22 -25.07 2.43
CA ILE A 266 0.74 -25.56 3.70
C ILE A 266 2.25 -25.67 3.53
N GLU A 267 2.94 -24.65 4.02
CA GLU A 267 4.28 -24.63 4.58
C GLU A 267 5.32 -25.53 3.89
N HIS A 268 6.46 -24.97 3.45
CA HIS A 268 7.57 -25.71 2.83
C HIS A 268 8.06 -26.91 3.68
N GLY A 269 7.45 -28.09 3.47
CA GLY A 269 7.63 -29.28 4.30
C GLY A 269 6.99 -29.21 5.71
N GLY A 270 5.89 -28.45 5.89
CA GLY A 270 5.25 -28.24 7.21
C GLY A 270 6.05 -27.33 8.15
N ARG A 271 6.86 -26.42 7.58
CA ARG A 271 7.61 -25.38 8.28
C ARG A 271 7.04 -23.98 8.03
N PRO A 272 7.01 -23.09 9.04
CA PRO A 272 6.44 -21.74 8.89
C PRO A 272 7.20 -20.91 7.87
N TRP A 273 6.51 -19.98 7.20
CA TRP A 273 7.13 -19.07 6.23
C TRP A 273 8.22 -18.18 6.82
N ASN A 274 8.18 -17.93 8.13
CA ASN A 274 9.29 -17.30 8.83
C ASN A 274 10.42 -18.33 9.06
N ILE A 275 11.41 -18.27 8.19
CA ILE A 275 12.58 -19.16 8.18
C ILE A 275 13.43 -19.03 9.46
N THR A 276 13.44 -17.88 10.15
CA THR A 276 14.11 -17.77 11.47
C THR A 276 13.46 -18.64 12.56
N LYS A 277 12.21 -19.08 12.34
CA LYS A 277 11.51 -19.97 13.27
C LYS A 277 11.73 -21.45 12.96
N TRP A 278 12.49 -21.78 11.91
CA TRP A 278 12.80 -23.17 11.60
C TRP A 278 13.70 -23.79 12.67
N PRO A 279 13.58 -25.11 12.92
CA PRO A 279 14.55 -25.81 13.75
C PRO A 279 15.97 -25.61 13.19
N PRO A 280 16.98 -25.31 14.04
CA PRO A 280 18.35 -25.04 13.56
C PRO A 280 18.90 -26.15 12.66
N ALA A 281 18.60 -27.42 12.98
CA ALA A 281 19.00 -28.56 12.17
C ALA A 281 18.38 -28.55 10.77
N ALA A 282 17.12 -28.13 10.63
CA ALA A 282 16.43 -28.04 9.34
C ALA A 282 16.99 -26.89 8.50
N LEU A 283 17.28 -25.75 9.13
CA LEU A 283 17.91 -24.61 8.44
C LEU A 283 19.30 -24.98 7.93
N GLN A 284 20.13 -25.61 8.76
CA GLN A 284 21.46 -26.08 8.36
C GLN A 284 21.40 -27.14 7.25
N ALA A 285 20.43 -28.05 7.32
CA ALA A 285 20.21 -29.02 6.25
C ALA A 285 19.86 -28.33 4.93
N GLU A 286 19.00 -27.31 4.94
CA GLU A 286 18.65 -26.55 3.72
C GLU A 286 19.86 -25.78 3.17
N LYS A 287 20.65 -25.14 4.03
CA LYS A 287 21.93 -24.50 3.64
C LYS A 287 22.89 -25.49 2.97
N ALA A 288 23.01 -26.69 3.54
CA ALA A 288 23.91 -27.72 3.03
C ALA A 288 23.46 -28.33 1.69
N ARG A 289 22.16 -28.26 1.34
CA ARG A 289 21.67 -28.74 0.03
C ARG A 289 22.21 -27.93 -1.14
N PHE A 290 22.55 -26.66 -0.91
CA PHE A 290 23.00 -25.74 -1.95
C PHE A 290 24.42 -25.22 -1.72
N GLY A 291 24.95 -25.28 -0.49
CA GLY A 291 26.34 -24.91 -0.17
C GLY A 291 27.37 -26.03 -0.35
N GLY A 292 27.01 -27.09 -1.09
CA GLY A 292 27.83 -28.30 -1.23
C GLY A 292 28.89 -28.25 -2.33
N ASP A 293 28.69 -27.48 -3.40
CA ASP A 293 29.61 -27.40 -4.53
C ASP A 293 29.49 -26.00 -5.19
N ASP A 294 30.64 -25.45 -5.61
CA ASP A 294 30.88 -24.21 -6.40
C ASP A 294 31.00 -22.91 -5.55
N GLU A 295 32.17 -22.26 -5.38
CA GLU A 295 33.11 -21.83 -6.43
C GLU A 295 32.40 -21.37 -7.71
N PHE A 296 31.56 -20.34 -7.59
CA PHE A 296 31.21 -19.43 -8.68
C PHE A 296 31.68 -18.01 -8.36
#